data_AF-A0A3S2AZ22-F1
#
_entry.id   AF-A0A3S2AZ22-F1
#
_cell.length_a   1.000
_cell.length_b   1.000
_cell.length_c   1.000
_cell.angle_alpha   90.00
_cell.angle_beta   90.00
_cell.angle_gamma   90.00
#
_symmetry.space_group_name_H-M   'P 1'
#
loop_
_entity.id
_entity.type
_entity.pdbx_description
1 polymer ?
#
loop_
_entity_poly.entity_id
_entity_poly.type
_entity_poly.pdbx_seq_one_letter_code
_entity_poly.pdbx_strand_id
1 'polypeptide(L)'
;RQACPGTLVGVSTGAWIENDVERTRAAIADWRELPDYASVNPSEADAPAVMVLLRQRGVGIEAGLATVADAERFVGLADHDRVLRILIEIDIPDLSAALDEAHGIAAVLERAGVRRPILLHGVDATIWPFVALAHQKRWSTRVGLEDGKTLADGTTAKDNAEIVAAAVAIFRGAPAV
;
A
#
# COMPACT_ATOMS: atom_id res chain seq x y z
N ARG A 1 19.65 -6.04 0.92
CA ARG A 1 19.44 -6.93 2.09
C ARG A 1 20.63 -6.94 3.07
N GLN A 2 21.89 -7.05 2.64
CA GLN A 2 23.06 -7.08 3.54
C GLN A 2 23.20 -5.85 4.46
N ALA A 3 22.95 -4.63 3.94
CA ALA A 3 23.13 -3.39 4.70
C ALA A 3 22.06 -3.14 5.78
N CYS A 4 20.87 -3.75 5.66
CA CYS A 4 19.78 -3.61 6.62
C CYS A 4 18.95 -4.90 6.70
N PRO A 5 19.46 -5.94 7.39
CA PRO A 5 18.77 -7.22 7.51
C PRO A 5 17.39 -7.08 8.17
N GLY A 6 16.40 -7.84 7.70
CA GLY A 6 15.04 -7.83 8.23
C GLY A 6 14.10 -6.78 7.64
N THR A 7 14.61 -5.81 6.86
CA THR A 7 13.76 -4.90 6.08
C THR A 7 13.17 -5.65 4.89
N LEU A 8 11.82 -5.66 4.80
CA LEU A 8 11.11 -6.25 3.66
C LEU A 8 11.33 -5.42 2.39
N VAL A 9 11.54 -6.10 1.27
CA VAL A 9 11.65 -5.51 -0.06
C VAL A 9 10.37 -5.81 -0.84
N GLY A 10 9.64 -4.75 -1.21
CA GLY A 10 8.47 -4.81 -2.06
C GLY A 10 8.75 -4.34 -3.48
N VAL A 11 8.01 -4.86 -4.46
CA VAL A 11 7.99 -4.36 -5.84
C VAL A 11 6.56 -4.16 -6.33
N SER A 12 6.35 -3.29 -7.32
CA SER A 12 5.04 -3.10 -7.96
C SER A 12 4.85 -4.09 -9.11
N THR A 13 3.63 -4.58 -9.28
CA THR A 13 3.21 -5.32 -10.49
C THR A 13 2.09 -4.60 -11.25
N GLY A 14 1.98 -3.28 -11.09
CA GLY A 14 0.94 -2.49 -11.75
C GLY A 14 0.92 -2.70 -13.25
N ALA A 15 -0.28 -2.85 -13.82
CA ALA A 15 -0.46 -3.20 -15.24
C ALA A 15 0.22 -2.22 -16.21
N TRP A 16 0.42 -0.96 -15.79
CA TRP A 16 1.08 0.08 -16.59
C TRP A 16 2.58 -0.13 -16.81
N ILE A 17 3.24 -0.99 -16.02
CA ILE A 17 4.70 -1.17 -16.07
C ILE A 17 5.11 -1.80 -17.40
N GLU A 18 4.56 -2.98 -17.71
CA GLU A 18 4.81 -3.65 -18.99
C GLU A 18 3.76 -3.30 -20.04
N ASN A 19 2.60 -2.80 -19.61
CA ASN A 19 1.42 -2.51 -20.44
C ASN A 19 1.00 -3.70 -21.33
N ASP A 20 1.29 -4.91 -20.86
CA ASP A 20 0.99 -6.17 -21.54
C ASP A 20 0.90 -7.29 -20.49
N VAL A 21 -0.25 -7.96 -20.43
CA VAL A 21 -0.56 -8.97 -19.42
C VAL A 21 0.40 -10.16 -19.46
N GLU A 22 0.73 -10.65 -20.65
CA GLU A 22 1.60 -11.82 -20.80
C GLU A 22 3.04 -11.47 -20.48
N ARG A 23 3.50 -10.26 -20.84
CA ARG A 23 4.82 -9.77 -20.43
C ARG A 23 4.94 -9.59 -18.93
N THR A 24 3.93 -9.02 -18.26
CA THR A 24 3.91 -8.89 -16.79
C THR A 24 4.05 -10.27 -16.14
N ARG A 25 3.26 -11.25 -16.57
CA ARG A 25 3.32 -12.61 -16.03
C ARG A 25 4.66 -13.30 -16.32
N ALA A 26 5.18 -13.16 -17.53
CA ALA A 26 6.49 -13.71 -17.89
C ALA A 26 7.61 -13.10 -17.04
N ALA A 27 7.61 -11.77 -16.85
CA ALA A 27 8.58 -11.09 -16.01
C ALA A 27 8.56 -11.58 -14.56
N ILE A 28 7.37 -11.73 -13.97
CA ILE A 28 7.21 -12.26 -12.61
C ILE A 28 7.68 -13.72 -12.52
N ALA A 29 7.35 -14.55 -13.52
CA ALA A 29 7.76 -15.94 -13.57
C ALA A 29 9.29 -16.09 -13.63
N ASP A 30 9.96 -15.17 -14.33
CA ASP A 30 11.41 -15.18 -14.56
C ASP A 30 12.25 -14.57 -13.42
N TRP A 31 11.62 -14.00 -12.38
CA TRP A 31 12.34 -13.46 -11.21
C TRP A 31 13.24 -14.52 -10.58
N ARG A 32 14.55 -14.30 -10.52
CA ARG A 32 15.49 -15.24 -9.89
C ARG A 32 15.71 -14.96 -8.41
N GLU A 33 15.80 -13.68 -8.07
CA GLU A 33 15.82 -13.21 -6.69
C GLU A 33 14.43 -12.69 -6.35
N LEU A 34 13.78 -13.32 -5.38
CA LEU A 34 12.41 -12.99 -5.04
C LEU A 34 12.35 -11.79 -4.08
N PRO A 35 11.45 -10.82 -4.34
CA PRO A 35 11.09 -9.83 -3.35
C PRO A 35 10.35 -10.51 -2.20
N ASP A 36 10.28 -9.84 -1.06
CA ASP A 36 9.52 -10.36 0.09
C ASP A 36 8.01 -10.25 -0.17
N TYR A 37 7.60 -9.21 -0.91
CA TYR A 37 6.23 -9.04 -1.37
C TYR A 37 6.13 -8.28 -2.68
N ALA A 38 4.96 -8.30 -3.31
CA ALA A 38 4.63 -7.44 -4.42
C ALA A 38 3.22 -6.84 -4.25
N SER A 39 3.03 -5.60 -4.69
CA SER A 39 1.71 -4.94 -4.69
C SER A 39 0.90 -5.36 -5.92
N VAL A 40 -0.36 -5.72 -5.71
CA VAL A 40 -1.33 -6.06 -6.75
C VAL A 40 -2.56 -5.19 -6.56
N ASN A 41 -3.03 -4.55 -7.62
CA ASN A 41 -4.21 -3.71 -7.60
C ASN A 41 -5.41 -4.58 -8.00
N PRO A 42 -6.33 -4.96 -7.09
CA PRO A 42 -7.44 -5.84 -7.43
C PRO A 42 -8.35 -5.25 -8.50
N SER A 43 -8.36 -3.93 -8.70
CA SER A 43 -9.05 -3.22 -9.78
C SER A 43 -8.66 -3.72 -11.17
N GLU A 44 -7.42 -4.19 -11.34
CA GLU A 44 -6.90 -4.68 -12.61
C GLU A 44 -7.56 -6.00 -13.01
N ALA A 45 -7.82 -6.14 -14.32
CA ALA A 45 -8.44 -7.34 -14.87
C ALA A 45 -7.61 -8.60 -14.59
N ASP A 46 -6.28 -8.47 -14.63
CA ASP A 46 -5.36 -9.59 -14.47
C ASP A 46 -4.96 -9.92 -13.02
N ALA A 47 -5.42 -9.11 -12.06
CA ALA A 47 -5.05 -9.26 -10.66
C ALA A 47 -5.21 -10.70 -10.12
N PRO A 48 -6.31 -11.46 -10.41
CA PRO A 48 -6.43 -12.83 -9.91
C PRO A 48 -5.30 -13.76 -10.39
N ALA A 49 -4.87 -13.62 -11.64
CA ALA A 49 -3.81 -14.45 -12.20
C ALA A 49 -2.43 -14.06 -11.64
N VAL A 50 -2.16 -12.76 -11.51
CA VAL A 50 -0.95 -12.24 -10.85
C VAL A 50 -0.88 -12.73 -9.40
N MET A 51 -1.98 -12.67 -8.64
CA MET A 51 -2.02 -13.19 -7.27
C MET A 51 -1.75 -14.69 -7.19
N VAL A 52 -2.28 -15.49 -8.12
CA VAL A 52 -1.98 -16.94 -8.18
C VAL A 52 -0.49 -17.16 -8.46
N LEU A 53 0.08 -16.45 -9.44
CA LEU A 53 1.48 -16.55 -9.80
C LEU A 53 2.40 -16.18 -8.63
N LEU A 54 2.17 -15.04 -7.97
CA LEU A 54 2.95 -14.61 -6.80
C LEU A 54 2.92 -15.65 -5.67
N ARG A 55 1.74 -16.22 -5.38
CA ARG A 55 1.62 -17.31 -4.38
C ARG A 55 2.42 -18.54 -4.77
N GLN A 56 2.42 -18.95 -6.04
CA GLN A 56 3.22 -20.07 -6.53
C GLN A 56 4.72 -19.82 -6.44
N ARG A 57 5.15 -18.56 -6.61
CA ARG A 57 6.54 -18.13 -6.41
C ARG A 57 6.91 -18.00 -4.93
N GLY A 58 5.95 -18.03 -4.01
CA GLY A 58 6.19 -17.81 -2.58
C GLY A 58 6.40 -16.35 -2.19
N VAL A 59 5.91 -15.41 -3.01
CA VAL A 59 5.99 -13.96 -2.78
C VAL A 59 4.73 -13.50 -2.04
N GLY A 60 4.91 -12.68 -0.99
CA GLY A 60 3.79 -12.07 -0.27
C GLY A 60 2.99 -11.11 -1.16
N ILE A 61 1.68 -10.98 -0.92
CA ILE A 61 0.82 -10.08 -1.69
C ILE A 61 0.41 -8.90 -0.83
N GLU A 62 0.66 -7.69 -1.29
CA GLU A 62 0.04 -6.48 -0.79
C GLU A 62 -1.12 -6.12 -1.73
N ALA A 63 -2.36 -6.12 -1.24
CA ALA A 63 -3.52 -5.75 -2.07
C ALA A 63 -3.73 -4.23 -2.01
N GLY A 64 -3.48 -3.53 -3.11
CA GLY A 64 -3.64 -2.08 -3.27
C GLY A 64 -5.08 -1.71 -3.59
N LEU A 65 -5.77 -1.05 -2.65
CA LEU A 65 -7.16 -0.64 -2.75
C LEU A 65 -7.22 0.89 -2.78
N ALA A 66 -7.62 1.45 -3.92
CA ALA A 66 -7.76 2.89 -4.10
C ALA A 66 -9.20 3.37 -3.90
N THR A 67 -10.17 2.49 -4.13
CA THR A 67 -11.60 2.81 -4.02
C THR A 67 -12.40 1.75 -3.27
N VAL A 68 -13.59 2.11 -2.80
CA VAL A 68 -14.60 1.18 -2.25
C VAL A 68 -14.90 0.05 -3.23
N ALA A 69 -14.99 0.35 -4.53
CA ALA A 69 -15.23 -0.65 -5.56
C ALA A 69 -14.08 -1.68 -5.65
N ASP A 70 -12.84 -1.25 -5.44
CA ASP A 70 -11.69 -2.15 -5.41
C ASP A 70 -11.76 -3.08 -4.20
N ALA A 71 -12.18 -2.55 -3.04
CA ALA A 71 -12.38 -3.33 -1.83
C ALA A 71 -13.48 -4.38 -2.01
N GLU A 72 -14.61 -4.00 -2.63
CA GLU A 72 -15.71 -4.91 -2.93
C GLU A 72 -15.28 -6.01 -3.90
N ARG A 73 -14.54 -5.64 -4.95
CA ARG A 73 -13.96 -6.60 -5.90
C ARG A 73 -12.99 -7.54 -5.19
N PHE A 74 -12.10 -7.01 -4.35
CA PHE A 74 -11.11 -7.79 -3.60
C PHE A 74 -11.76 -8.84 -2.71
N VAL A 75 -12.75 -8.50 -1.90
CA VAL A 75 -13.42 -9.47 -1.01
C VAL A 75 -14.23 -10.52 -1.77
N GLY A 76 -14.58 -10.25 -3.02
CA GLY A 76 -15.19 -11.21 -3.94
C GLY A 76 -14.20 -12.20 -4.58
N LEU A 77 -12.89 -11.96 -4.48
CA LEU A 77 -11.88 -12.88 -5.01
C LEU A 77 -11.74 -14.13 -4.15
N ALA A 78 -11.49 -15.27 -4.81
CA ALA A 78 -11.06 -16.47 -4.12
C ALA A 78 -9.73 -16.23 -3.39
N ASP A 79 -9.60 -16.78 -2.18
CA ASP A 79 -8.40 -16.64 -1.35
C ASP A 79 -7.97 -15.19 -1.08
N HIS A 80 -8.90 -14.22 -1.09
CA HIS A 80 -8.60 -12.81 -0.81
C HIS A 80 -7.91 -12.63 0.54
N ASP A 81 -8.22 -13.48 1.51
CA ASP A 81 -7.58 -13.48 2.83
C ASP A 81 -6.15 -14.02 2.80
N ARG A 82 -5.67 -14.65 1.73
CA ARG A 82 -4.27 -15.15 1.59
C ARG A 82 -3.35 -14.08 1.01
N VAL A 83 -3.33 -12.92 1.66
CA VAL A 83 -2.44 -11.78 1.37
C VAL A 83 -1.60 -11.44 2.60
N LEU A 84 -0.46 -10.79 2.39
CA LEU A 84 0.42 -10.30 3.45
C LEU A 84 -0.26 -9.18 4.23
N ARG A 85 -0.78 -8.18 3.52
CA ARG A 85 -1.46 -7.00 4.07
C ARG A 85 -2.34 -6.32 3.03
N ILE A 86 -3.18 -5.41 3.49
CA ILE A 86 -3.95 -4.49 2.66
C ILE A 86 -3.25 -3.14 2.63
N LEU A 87 -3.08 -2.57 1.44
CA LEU A 87 -2.67 -1.18 1.24
C LEU A 87 -3.93 -0.39 0.86
N ILE A 88 -4.34 0.54 1.70
CA ILE A 88 -5.34 1.55 1.33
C ILE A 88 -4.57 2.75 0.78
N GLU A 89 -4.66 2.97 -0.52
CA GLU A 89 -3.87 3.95 -1.28
C GLU A 89 -4.75 5.00 -1.93
N ILE A 90 -4.89 6.15 -1.27
CA ILE A 90 -5.80 7.20 -1.72
C ILE A 90 -5.04 8.31 -2.44
N ASP A 91 -5.35 8.48 -3.73
CA ASP A 91 -4.86 9.57 -4.59
C ASP A 91 -5.98 10.59 -4.86
N ILE A 92 -6.68 10.99 -3.79
CA ILE A 92 -7.73 12.01 -3.85
C ILE A 92 -7.17 13.28 -3.20
N PRO A 93 -7.02 14.40 -3.94
CA PRO A 93 -6.43 15.63 -3.40
C PRO A 93 -7.28 16.31 -2.31
N ASP A 94 -8.60 16.19 -2.40
CA ASP A 94 -9.52 16.74 -1.39
C ASP A 94 -9.50 15.85 -0.16
N LEU A 95 -9.04 16.40 0.98
CA LEU A 95 -8.87 15.62 2.21
C LEU A 95 -10.18 15.04 2.73
N SER A 96 -11.31 15.74 2.60
CA SER A 96 -12.60 15.22 3.07
C SER A 96 -13.00 13.99 2.27
N ALA A 97 -12.97 14.09 0.94
CA ALA A 97 -13.27 12.98 0.05
C ALA A 97 -12.27 11.82 0.22
N ALA A 98 -10.99 12.12 0.43
CA ALA A 98 -9.97 11.11 0.68
C ALA A 98 -10.23 10.31 1.97
N LEU A 99 -10.61 11.00 3.05
CA LEU A 99 -10.98 10.38 4.32
C LEU A 99 -12.25 9.53 4.18
N ASP A 100 -13.25 10.02 3.46
CA ASP A 100 -14.48 9.28 3.20
C ASP A 100 -14.20 7.99 2.43
N GLU A 101 -13.34 8.04 1.40
CA GLU A 101 -12.94 6.87 0.61
C GLU A 101 -12.19 5.84 1.47
N ALA A 102 -11.20 6.28 2.25
CA ALA A 102 -10.43 5.40 3.14
C ALA A 102 -11.33 4.72 4.18
N HIS A 103 -12.30 5.45 4.76
CA HIS A 103 -13.27 4.88 5.69
C HIS A 103 -14.23 3.91 5.01
N GLY A 104 -14.67 4.22 3.79
CA GLY A 104 -15.50 3.33 2.98
C GLY A 104 -14.82 1.99 2.72
N ILE A 105 -13.56 2.01 2.28
CA ILE A 105 -12.75 0.81 2.06
C ILE A 105 -12.63 -0.01 3.36
N ALA A 106 -12.27 0.65 4.46
CA ALA A 106 -12.15 -0.02 5.75
C ALA A 106 -13.46 -0.68 6.21
N ALA A 107 -14.61 -0.04 5.96
CA ALA A 107 -15.93 -0.58 6.29
C ALA A 107 -16.31 -1.80 5.44
N VAL A 108 -15.90 -1.85 4.16
CA VAL A 108 -16.07 -3.05 3.32
C VAL A 108 -15.26 -4.22 3.89
N LEU A 109 -13.99 -3.98 4.22
CA LEU A 109 -13.09 -4.99 4.78
C LEU A 109 -13.59 -5.53 6.13
N GLU A 110 -14.07 -4.64 6.99
CA GLU A 110 -14.66 -5.00 8.28
C GLU A 110 -15.92 -5.86 8.11
N ARG A 111 -16.84 -5.44 7.24
CA ARG A 111 -18.08 -6.19 6.94
C ARG A 111 -17.80 -7.58 6.36
N ALA A 112 -16.75 -7.70 5.55
CA ALA A 112 -16.29 -8.97 5.00
C ALA A 112 -15.48 -9.83 6.00
N GLY A 113 -15.16 -9.30 7.19
CA GLY A 113 -14.41 -10.02 8.21
C GLY A 113 -12.92 -10.20 7.88
N VAL A 114 -12.34 -9.34 7.04
CA VAL A 114 -10.91 -9.38 6.69
C VAL A 114 -10.07 -8.98 7.90
N ARG A 115 -9.17 -9.88 8.35
CA ARG A 115 -8.32 -9.68 9.55
C ARG A 115 -6.85 -9.45 9.22
N ARG A 116 -6.56 -8.88 8.05
CA ARG A 116 -5.18 -8.61 7.61
C ARG A 116 -4.71 -7.23 8.09
N PRO A 117 -3.39 -7.06 8.32
CA PRO A 117 -2.85 -5.74 8.63
C PRO A 117 -3.20 -4.74 7.53
N ILE A 118 -3.53 -3.51 7.94
CA ILE A 118 -3.78 -2.39 7.03
C ILE A 118 -2.56 -1.46 7.06
N LEU A 119 -2.13 -1.05 5.88
CA LEU A 119 -1.17 0.00 5.61
C LEU A 119 -1.92 1.15 4.93
N LEU A 120 -1.95 2.33 5.54
CA LEU A 120 -2.61 3.51 4.98
C LEU A 120 -1.60 4.44 4.32
N HIS A 121 -1.93 4.84 3.10
CA HIS A 121 -1.15 5.71 2.23
C HIS A 121 -2.02 6.89 1.79
N GLY A 122 -1.46 8.10 1.84
CA GLY A 122 -1.96 9.28 1.13
C GLY A 122 -0.83 9.91 0.30
N VAL A 123 -1.19 10.78 -0.63
CA VAL A 123 -0.26 11.52 -1.50
C VAL A 123 -0.25 13.02 -1.20
N ASP A 124 0.87 13.68 -1.48
CA ASP A 124 1.07 15.12 -1.33
C ASP A 124 0.47 15.68 -0.02
N ALA A 125 -0.56 16.52 -0.13
CA ALA A 125 -1.19 17.21 1.00
C ALA A 125 -1.91 16.26 1.98
N THR A 126 -2.21 15.03 1.56
CA THR A 126 -2.93 14.04 2.39
C THR A 126 -2.01 13.12 3.19
N ILE A 127 -0.69 13.09 2.91
CA ILE A 127 0.30 12.24 3.59
C ILE A 127 0.17 12.37 5.12
N TRP A 128 0.37 13.58 5.65
CA TRP A 128 0.44 13.80 7.10
C TRP A 128 -0.89 13.58 7.82
N PRO A 129 -2.04 14.06 7.30
CA PRO A 129 -3.35 13.65 7.81
C PRO A 129 -3.53 12.13 7.87
N PHE A 130 -3.06 11.38 6.87
CA PHE A 130 -3.19 9.94 6.82
C PHE A 130 -2.20 9.21 7.73
N VAL A 131 -0.99 9.72 7.91
CA VAL A 131 -0.05 9.23 8.94
C VAL A 131 -0.68 9.35 10.34
N ALA A 132 -1.31 10.49 10.63
CA ALA A 132 -2.02 10.69 11.90
C ALA A 132 -3.22 9.75 12.06
N LEU A 133 -4.02 9.58 11.00
CA LEU A 133 -5.16 8.64 11.01
C LEU A 133 -4.70 7.20 11.20
N ALA A 134 -3.63 6.78 10.52
CA ALA A 134 -3.05 5.44 10.66
C ALA A 134 -2.66 5.16 12.11
N HIS A 135 -1.97 6.11 12.75
CA HIS A 135 -1.62 6.02 14.17
C HIS A 135 -2.87 5.88 15.06
N GLN A 136 -3.89 6.73 14.86
CA GLN A 136 -5.14 6.69 15.63
C GLN A 136 -5.88 5.35 15.48
N LYS A 137 -5.91 4.79 14.26
CA LYS A 137 -6.55 3.50 13.95
C LYS A 137 -5.69 2.28 14.30
N ARG A 138 -4.44 2.49 14.76
CA ARG A 138 -3.44 1.43 14.96
C ARG A 138 -3.16 0.62 13.69
N TRP A 139 -3.15 1.31 12.56
CA TRP A 139 -2.71 0.79 11.26
C TRP A 139 -1.24 1.16 11.01
N SER A 140 -0.62 0.49 10.04
CA SER A 140 0.68 0.92 9.51
C SER A 140 0.50 2.12 8.59
N THR A 141 1.57 2.85 8.31
CA THR A 141 1.57 3.92 7.29
C THR A 141 2.70 3.74 6.28
N ARG A 142 2.48 4.20 5.04
CA ARG A 142 3.50 4.32 4.00
C ARG A 142 3.77 5.81 3.75
N VAL A 143 5.05 6.15 3.67
CA VAL A 143 5.55 7.47 3.33
C VAL A 143 6.84 7.35 2.53
N GLY A 144 7.09 8.31 1.64
CA GLY A 144 8.32 8.42 0.89
C GLY A 144 8.23 9.47 -0.20
N LEU A 145 9.36 9.75 -0.86
CA LEU A 145 9.46 10.74 -1.93
C LEU A 145 8.57 10.42 -3.15
N GLU A 146 8.19 9.15 -3.32
CA GLU A 146 7.20 8.73 -4.33
C GLU A 146 5.81 9.31 -4.03
N ASP A 147 5.44 9.38 -2.75
CA ASP A 147 4.11 9.78 -2.30
C ASP A 147 4.03 11.30 -2.11
N GLY A 148 5.15 11.94 -1.79
CA GLY A 148 5.30 13.39 -1.73
C GLY A 148 6.59 13.83 -1.05
N LYS A 149 6.97 15.09 -1.26
CA LYS A 149 8.29 15.63 -0.84
C LYS A 149 8.25 16.61 0.33
N THR A 150 7.07 16.91 0.87
CA THR A 150 6.88 17.98 1.84
C THR A 150 6.62 17.39 3.23
N LEU A 151 7.25 17.95 4.27
CA LEU A 151 7.00 17.64 5.68
C LEU A 151 5.71 18.31 6.18
N ALA A 152 5.27 17.96 7.40
CA ALA A 152 4.02 18.45 7.97
C ALA A 152 3.99 19.99 8.13
N ASP A 153 5.16 20.58 8.35
CA ASP A 153 5.39 22.03 8.46
C ASP A 153 5.45 22.76 7.10
N GLY A 154 5.35 22.04 5.99
CA GLY A 154 5.43 22.59 4.63
C GLY A 154 6.85 22.68 4.06
N THR A 155 7.89 22.30 4.81
CA THR A 155 9.27 22.27 4.31
C THR A 155 9.48 21.09 3.36
N THR A 156 10.40 21.23 2.40
CA THR A 156 10.77 20.11 1.51
C THR A 156 11.77 19.21 2.21
N ALA A 157 11.46 17.92 2.30
CA ALA A 157 12.34 16.91 2.85
C ALA A 157 13.56 16.70 1.95
N LYS A 158 14.73 16.50 2.57
CA LYS A 158 15.99 16.26 1.87
C LYS A 158 16.10 14.84 1.30
N ASP A 159 15.49 13.86 1.96
CA ASP A 159 15.55 12.45 1.62
C ASP A 159 14.41 11.65 2.27
N ASN A 160 14.30 10.37 1.92
CA ASN A 160 13.33 9.45 2.53
C ASN A 160 13.56 9.25 4.04
N ALA A 161 14.79 9.36 4.53
CA ALA A 161 15.08 9.12 5.95
C ALA A 161 14.46 10.21 6.83
N GLU A 162 14.44 11.45 6.35
CA GLU A 162 13.78 12.58 7.02
C GLU A 162 12.26 12.42 7.05
N ILE A 163 11.64 12.02 5.93
CA ILE A 163 10.20 11.73 5.85
C ILE A 163 9.82 10.63 6.85
N VAL A 164 10.58 9.52 6.85
CA VAL A 164 10.35 8.39 7.77
C VAL A 164 10.53 8.81 9.23
N ALA A 165 11.56 9.62 9.54
CA ALA A 165 11.78 10.10 10.90
C ALA A 165 10.61 10.96 11.42
N ALA A 166 10.05 11.82 10.57
CA ALA A 166 8.88 12.63 10.89
C ALA A 166 7.63 11.76 11.14
N ALA A 167 7.37 10.76 10.29
CA ALA A 167 6.27 9.82 10.52
C ALA A 167 6.43 9.01 11.82
N VAL A 168 7.66 8.58 12.13
CA VAL A 168 7.98 7.89 13.39
C VAL A 168 7.74 8.78 14.60
N ALA A 169 8.02 10.09 14.52
CA ALA A 169 7.74 11.03 15.60
C ALA A 169 6.25 11.07 15.96
N ILE A 170 5.37 11.11 14.94
CA ILE A 170 3.91 11.04 15.11
C ILE A 170 3.51 9.72 15.78
N PHE A 171 4.05 8.59 15.32
CA PHE A 171 3.74 7.26 15.88
C PHE A 171 4.27 7.05 17.31
N ARG A 172 5.25 7.84 17.73
CA ARG A 172 5.75 7.85 19.12
C ARG A 172 4.95 8.78 20.04
N GLY A 173 3.95 9.49 19.51
CA GLY A 173 3.16 10.47 20.25
C GLY A 173 3.87 11.80 20.51
N ALA A 174 4.94 12.10 19.76
CA ALA A 174 5.48 13.46 19.74
C ALA A 174 4.49 14.36 18.99
N PRO A 175 4.26 15.61 19.43
CA PRO A 175 3.47 16.56 18.65
C PRO A 175 4.10 16.70 17.26
N ALA A 176 3.28 16.66 16.20
CA ALA A 176 3.72 16.99 14.85
C ALA A 176 4.32 18.40 14.90
N VAL A 177 5.59 18.51 14.54
CA VAL A 177 6.30 19.78 14.41
C VAL A 177 5.95 20.37 13.05
#